data_AF-A0A6I5RER9-F1
#
_entry.id   AF-A0A6I5RER9-F1
#
_cell.length_a   1.000
_cell.length_b   1.000
_cell.length_c   1.000
_cell.angle_alpha   90.00
_cell.angle_beta   90.00
_cell.angle_gamma   90.00
#
_symmetry.space_group_name_H-M   'P 1'
#
loop_
_entity.id
_entity.type
_entity.pdbx_description
1 polymer ?
#
loop_
_entity_poly.entity_id
_entity_poly.type
_entity_poly.pdbx_seq_one_letter_code
_entity_poly.pdbx_strand_id
1 'polypeptide(L)'
;MASRQILQEALKYQTNRFSMNLFKPWKSHFYVLLLHPADAKVLRQTNYDQYGLPVVEVNQHVQLFNVEVIKATVEQTLGFAFNVLHYARYQINKKQRQVQGIYVLELLEPHPATQNVQVGTWCDRPTLEGLSFTNPSHQSIVENYLIELENESTPPYRPAWARLGWFREVSAWIEAQLEIFGYQQISPIQYVTSRSISCILKVETTGGTLFFKEIPTCLPLFCNEPRVTQALARLFPQHLPTILSIDSQHHRMLTADFGKPLGNQASSKMRQEIHRLFAQVQIQSIKHCDRLLNEYSSLFFAISH
;
A
#
# COMPACT_ATOMS: atom_id res chain seq x y z
N MET A 1 14.01 -41.62 47.48
CA MET A 1 13.72 -40.18 47.66
C MET A 1 14.24 -39.30 46.52
N ALA A 2 15.41 -39.59 45.92
CA ALA A 2 15.99 -38.81 44.81
C ALA A 2 15.12 -38.70 43.53
N SER A 3 14.31 -39.71 43.20
CA SER A 3 13.46 -39.71 41.99
C SER A 3 12.31 -38.69 42.03
N ARG A 4 11.77 -38.35 43.21
CA ARG A 4 10.71 -37.34 43.34
C ARG A 4 11.22 -35.91 43.17
N GLN A 5 12.48 -35.66 43.53
CA GLN A 5 13.09 -34.33 43.48
C GLN A 5 13.47 -33.94 42.04
N ILE A 6 13.96 -34.91 41.25
CA ILE A 6 14.25 -34.73 39.82
C ILE A 6 12.96 -34.48 39.02
N LEU A 7 11.86 -35.20 39.34
CA LEU A 7 10.56 -34.98 38.72
C LEU A 7 9.97 -33.61 39.07
N GLN A 8 10.14 -33.13 40.31
CA GLN A 8 9.70 -31.79 40.72
C GLN A 8 10.52 -30.68 40.06
N GLU A 9 11.83 -30.83 39.89
CA GLU A 9 12.67 -29.86 39.17
C GLU A 9 12.35 -29.84 37.66
N ALA A 10 12.12 -30.99 37.03
CA ALA A 10 11.73 -31.08 35.63
C ALA A 10 10.36 -30.44 35.36
N LEU A 11 9.39 -30.63 36.27
CA LEU A 11 8.10 -29.95 36.23
C LEU A 11 8.26 -28.44 36.43
N LYS A 12 9.09 -27.99 37.38
CA LYS A 12 9.35 -26.55 37.62
C LYS A 12 10.01 -25.87 36.41
N TYR A 13 10.96 -26.55 35.75
CA TYR A 13 11.60 -26.10 34.52
C TYR A 13 10.64 -26.03 33.33
N GLN A 14 9.72 -27.00 33.21
CA GLN A 14 8.67 -26.98 32.18
C GLN A 14 7.62 -25.90 32.43
N THR A 15 7.17 -25.68 33.68
CA THR A 15 6.25 -24.58 34.01
C THR A 15 6.86 -23.20 33.81
N ASN A 16 8.16 -23.01 34.05
CA ASN A 16 8.84 -21.74 33.76
C ASN A 16 9.00 -21.48 32.24
N ARG A 17 9.17 -22.54 31.42
CA ARG A 17 9.16 -22.42 29.95
C ARG A 17 7.76 -22.18 29.38
N PHE A 18 6.72 -22.75 30.01
CA PHE A 18 5.33 -22.50 29.64
C PHE A 18 4.85 -21.12 30.06
N SER A 19 5.26 -20.60 31.22
CA SER A 19 4.84 -19.26 31.69
C SER A 19 5.52 -18.12 30.93
N MET A 20 6.78 -18.28 30.49
CA MET A 20 7.48 -17.24 29.72
C MET A 20 7.02 -17.11 28.26
N ASN A 21 6.38 -18.14 27.68
CA ASN A 21 5.87 -18.10 26.31
C ASN A 21 4.44 -17.58 26.16
N LEU A 22 3.68 -17.44 27.26
CA LEU A 22 2.29 -16.98 27.18
C LEU A 22 2.12 -15.46 26.94
N PHE A 23 3.18 -14.65 27.15
CA PHE A 23 3.05 -13.19 27.08
C PHE A 23 4.13 -12.46 26.27
N LYS A 24 4.81 -13.11 25.32
CA LYS A 24 5.70 -12.36 24.42
C LYS A 24 4.86 -11.32 23.65
N PRO A 25 5.03 -10.00 23.84
CA PRO A 25 4.24 -9.03 23.10
C PRO A 25 4.57 -9.12 21.62
N TRP A 26 3.63 -8.74 20.77
CA TRP A 26 3.93 -8.63 19.35
C TRP A 26 4.90 -7.48 19.11
N LYS A 27 5.86 -7.70 18.22
CA LYS A 27 6.77 -6.65 17.73
C LYS A 27 6.71 -6.57 16.21
N SER A 28 6.65 -5.37 15.67
CA SER A 28 6.74 -5.12 14.23
C SER A 28 7.98 -4.31 13.93
N HIS A 29 8.79 -4.76 12.97
CA HIS A 29 9.97 -4.04 12.48
C HIS A 29 9.70 -3.59 11.04
N PHE A 30 9.80 -2.29 10.81
CA PHE A 30 9.66 -1.68 9.50
C PHE A 30 11.04 -1.21 9.04
N TYR A 31 11.63 -1.95 8.12
CA TYR A 31 12.83 -1.55 7.42
C TYR A 31 12.45 -0.62 6.27
N VAL A 32 13.17 0.49 6.17
CA VAL A 32 12.90 1.56 5.22
C VAL A 32 13.88 1.49 4.07
N LEU A 33 13.38 1.16 2.89
CA LEU A 33 14.10 1.31 1.62
C LEU A 33 13.64 2.63 0.98
N LEU A 34 14.30 3.72 1.35
CA LEU A 34 14.03 5.04 0.80
C LEU A 34 14.83 5.25 -0.48
N LEU A 35 14.14 5.52 -1.59
CA LEU A 35 14.74 5.80 -2.89
C LEU A 35 15.09 7.28 -2.99
N HIS A 36 16.28 7.61 -3.51
CA HIS A 36 16.64 8.99 -3.80
C HIS A 36 15.81 9.51 -4.99
N PRO A 37 15.31 10.75 -4.95
CA PRO A 37 14.35 11.25 -5.95
C PRO A 37 14.93 11.54 -7.35
N ALA A 38 16.24 11.36 -7.57
CA ALA A 38 16.92 11.82 -8.77
C ALA A 38 18.11 10.93 -9.14
N ASP A 39 18.96 10.62 -8.16
CA ASP A 39 20.08 9.70 -8.34
C ASP A 39 19.69 8.25 -8.06
N ALA A 40 20.42 7.29 -8.66
CA ALA A 40 20.31 5.87 -8.32
C ALA A 40 20.98 5.56 -6.96
N LYS A 41 20.35 6.04 -5.88
CA LYS A 41 20.83 5.91 -4.50
C LYS A 41 19.69 5.49 -3.58
N VAL A 42 20.06 4.82 -2.49
CA VAL A 42 19.15 4.44 -1.41
C VAL A 42 19.68 4.93 -0.06
N LEU A 43 18.78 5.20 0.88
CA LEU A 43 19.18 5.64 2.22
C LEU A 43 19.77 4.46 3.02
N ARG A 44 20.96 4.68 3.58
CA ARG A 44 21.64 3.78 4.52
C ARG A 44 21.66 4.40 5.90
N GLN A 45 21.44 3.61 6.95
CA GLN A 45 21.57 4.07 8.33
C GLN A 45 23.02 4.47 8.66
N THR A 46 23.21 5.64 9.28
CA THR A 46 24.51 6.10 9.77
C THR A 46 24.93 5.26 10.98
N ASN A 47 26.20 4.79 11.02
CA ASN A 47 26.92 4.19 12.18
C ASN A 47 27.41 2.74 12.09
N TYR A 48 27.70 2.18 10.92
CA TYR A 48 28.40 0.90 10.85
C TYR A 48 29.39 0.87 9.68
N ASP A 49 30.46 0.06 9.77
CA ASP A 49 31.23 -0.40 8.59
C ASP A 49 30.37 -1.29 7.67
N GLN A 50 29.15 -1.60 8.10
CA GLN A 50 28.16 -2.41 7.41
C GLN A 50 27.03 -1.56 6.83
N TYR A 51 26.37 -2.07 5.79
CA TYR A 51 25.14 -1.52 5.26
C TYR A 51 23.92 -2.02 6.07
N GLY A 52 23.04 -1.10 6.45
CA GLY A 52 21.77 -1.38 7.09
C GLY A 52 20.69 -0.42 6.63
N LEU A 53 19.47 -0.94 6.41
CA LEU A 53 18.29 -0.12 6.20
C LEU A 53 17.88 0.52 7.53
N PRO A 54 17.49 1.80 7.56
CA PRO A 54 16.85 2.38 8.73
C PRO A 54 15.66 1.52 9.17
N VAL A 55 15.51 1.31 10.47
CA VAL A 55 14.50 0.43 11.04
C VAL A 55 13.70 1.14 12.12
N VAL A 56 12.38 0.95 12.08
CA VAL A 56 11.44 1.43 13.09
C VAL A 56 10.79 0.24 13.76
N GLU A 57 10.86 0.17 15.10
CA GLU A 57 10.24 -0.89 15.91
C GLU A 57 8.95 -0.38 16.54
N VAL A 58 7.89 -1.20 16.50
CA VAL A 58 6.62 -0.95 17.21
C VAL A 58 6.26 -2.16 18.06
N ASN A 59 5.89 -1.92 19.32
CA ASN A 59 5.48 -2.94 20.29
C ASN A 59 4.03 -3.43 20.11
N GLN A 60 3.60 -3.66 18.86
CA GLN A 60 2.30 -4.24 18.54
C GLN A 60 2.35 -5.05 17.24
N HIS A 61 1.30 -5.83 16.98
CA HIS A 61 1.11 -6.49 15.68
C HIS A 61 0.50 -5.51 14.69
N VAL A 62 1.28 -5.10 13.69
CA VAL A 62 0.79 -4.24 12.61
C VAL A 62 0.62 -5.08 11.36
N GLN A 63 -0.61 -5.09 10.82
CA GLN A 63 -0.90 -5.78 9.56
C GLN A 63 -0.34 -5.00 8.37
N LEU A 64 0.05 -5.73 7.33
CA LEU A 64 0.71 -5.18 6.14
C LEU A 64 -0.06 -4.06 5.41
N PHE A 65 -1.39 -4.03 5.56
CA PHE A 65 -2.26 -3.04 4.91
C PHE A 65 -2.55 -1.82 5.79
N ASN A 66 -2.02 -1.76 7.02
CA ASN A 66 -2.23 -0.63 7.92
C ASN A 66 -1.20 0.48 7.63
N VAL A 67 -1.30 1.05 6.43
CA VAL A 67 -0.36 2.06 5.92
C VAL A 67 -0.35 3.31 6.79
N GLU A 68 -1.48 3.69 7.38
CA GLU A 68 -1.58 4.85 8.29
C GLU A 68 -0.67 4.68 9.52
N VAL A 69 -0.72 3.53 10.19
CA VAL A 69 0.15 3.26 11.36
C VAL A 69 1.62 3.22 10.94
N ILE A 70 1.94 2.59 9.80
CA ILE A 70 3.32 2.55 9.28
C ILE A 70 3.82 3.96 8.99
N LYS A 71 3.03 4.76 8.25
CA LYS A 71 3.36 6.13 7.89
C LYS A 71 3.57 6.99 9.14
N ALA A 72 2.59 7.06 10.03
CA ALA A 72 2.67 7.86 11.24
C ALA A 72 3.90 7.49 12.10
N THR A 73 4.17 6.19 12.29
CA THR A 73 5.30 5.74 13.11
C THR A 73 6.65 6.08 12.46
N VAL A 74 6.79 5.83 11.16
CA VAL A 74 8.06 6.08 10.45
C VAL A 74 8.31 7.58 10.31
N GLU A 75 7.29 8.40 10.01
CA GLU A 75 7.44 9.86 9.95
C GLU A 75 7.82 10.45 11.31
N GLN A 76 7.18 9.97 12.39
CA GLN A 76 7.53 10.38 13.75
C GLN A 76 8.97 10.00 14.13
N THR A 77 9.46 8.85 13.65
CA THR A 77 10.79 8.34 14.02
C THR A 77 11.90 8.95 13.15
N LEU A 78 11.64 9.12 11.86
CA LEU A 78 12.66 9.54 10.89
C LEU A 78 12.61 11.04 10.55
N GLY A 79 11.52 11.74 10.89
CA GLY A 79 11.43 13.20 10.81
C GLY A 79 11.18 13.78 9.41
N PHE A 80 10.77 12.96 8.43
CA PHE A 80 10.45 13.42 7.08
C PHE A 80 9.15 12.81 6.56
N ALA A 81 8.46 13.52 5.67
CA ALA A 81 7.26 13.04 5.01
C ALA A 81 7.60 12.18 3.79
N PHE A 82 6.85 11.10 3.58
CA PHE A 82 7.08 10.16 2.48
C PHE A 82 5.79 9.48 2.01
N ASN A 83 5.82 8.87 0.83
CA ASN A 83 4.80 7.90 0.42
C ASN A 83 5.31 6.47 0.50
N VAL A 84 4.42 5.57 0.91
CA VAL A 84 4.66 4.13 0.82
C VAL A 84 4.29 3.68 -0.60
N LEU A 85 5.28 3.35 -1.42
CA LEU A 85 5.05 2.80 -2.74
C LEU A 85 4.48 1.39 -2.62
N HIS A 86 5.18 0.53 -1.89
CA HIS A 86 4.75 -0.85 -1.57
C HIS A 86 5.71 -1.49 -0.56
N TYR A 87 5.52 -2.78 -0.24
CA TYR A 87 6.51 -3.58 0.49
C TYR A 87 7.28 -4.50 -0.46
N ALA A 88 8.61 -4.52 -0.36
CA ALA A 88 9.45 -5.45 -1.11
C ALA A 88 9.44 -6.85 -0.47
N ARG A 89 9.26 -6.92 0.85
CA ARG A 89 9.19 -8.17 1.61
C ARG A 89 8.36 -7.99 2.86
N TYR A 90 7.56 -8.99 3.21
CA TYR A 90 6.80 -9.01 4.46
C TYR A 90 6.78 -10.43 5.04
N GLN A 91 7.14 -10.58 6.30
CA GLN A 91 7.24 -11.86 6.99
C GLN A 91 6.60 -11.80 8.36
N ILE A 92 5.85 -12.86 8.70
CA ILE A 92 5.27 -13.05 10.04
C ILE A 92 5.90 -14.28 10.67
N ASN A 93 6.59 -14.09 11.79
CA ASN A 93 7.03 -15.17 12.65
C ASN A 93 6.08 -15.30 13.84
N LYS A 94 5.08 -16.18 13.72
CA LYS A 94 4.07 -16.41 14.78
C LYS A 94 4.69 -16.96 16.06
N LYS A 95 5.71 -17.82 15.96
CA LYS A 95 6.41 -18.39 17.13
C LYS A 95 7.12 -17.31 17.94
N GLN A 96 7.76 -16.36 17.25
CA GLN A 96 8.46 -15.24 17.87
C GLN A 96 7.55 -14.02 18.11
N ARG A 97 6.29 -14.07 17.68
CA ARG A 97 5.34 -12.94 17.67
C ARG A 97 5.98 -11.68 17.06
N GLN A 98 6.61 -11.87 15.90
CA GLN A 98 7.31 -10.81 15.18
C GLN A 98 6.76 -10.64 13.77
N VAL A 99 6.66 -9.38 13.36
CA VAL A 99 6.45 -8.96 11.97
C VAL A 99 7.70 -8.25 11.50
N GLN A 100 8.13 -8.52 10.28
CA GLN A 100 9.21 -7.80 9.61
C GLN A 100 8.75 -7.44 8.20
N GLY A 101 8.84 -6.16 7.85
CA GLY A 101 8.54 -5.68 6.52
C GLY A 101 9.63 -4.75 6.01
N ILE A 102 10.00 -4.89 4.74
CA ILE A 102 10.84 -3.94 4.01
C ILE A 102 9.90 -3.12 3.13
N TYR A 103 9.78 -1.83 3.42
CA TYR A 103 8.89 -0.91 2.72
C TYR A 103 9.69 0.01 1.81
N VAL A 104 9.25 0.10 0.56
CA VAL A 104 9.85 0.96 -0.46
C VAL A 104 9.14 2.31 -0.41
N LEU A 105 9.89 3.36 -0.18
CA LEU A 105 9.38 4.70 0.07
C LEU A 105 9.92 5.70 -0.95
N GLU A 106 9.10 6.70 -1.26
CA GLU A 106 9.52 7.91 -1.97
C GLU A 106 9.39 9.13 -1.05
N LEU A 107 10.31 10.09 -1.16
CA LEU A 107 10.22 11.35 -0.42
C LEU A 107 9.08 12.23 -0.96
N LEU A 108 8.35 12.88 -0.05
CA LEU A 108 7.45 13.97 -0.41
C LEU A 108 8.20 15.32 -0.36
N GLU A 109 8.02 16.15 -1.39
CA GLU A 109 8.65 17.47 -1.49
C GLU A 109 8.17 18.45 -0.39
N PRO A 110 8.97 19.46 -0.01
CA PRO A 110 10.31 19.77 -0.50
C PRO A 110 11.31 19.54 0.64
N HIS A 111 11.44 18.30 1.14
CA HIS A 111 12.65 18.00 1.89
C HIS A 111 13.81 18.23 0.93
N PRO A 112 14.83 19.06 1.24
CA PRO A 112 15.99 19.18 0.37
C PRO A 112 16.58 17.79 0.27
N ALA A 113 16.35 17.13 -0.86
CA ALA A 113 16.78 15.77 -1.16
C ALA A 113 18.31 15.60 -1.04
N THR A 114 19.01 16.74 -0.94
CA THR A 114 20.44 16.95 -1.08
C THR A 114 21.22 17.04 0.24
N GLN A 115 20.57 17.11 1.40
CA GLN A 115 21.27 17.02 2.70
C GLN A 115 21.08 15.65 3.31
N ASN A 116 22.13 15.12 3.95
CA ASN A 116 22.04 13.89 4.75
C ASN A 116 20.80 13.98 5.64
N VAL A 117 19.85 13.09 5.41
CA VAL A 117 18.73 12.93 6.33
C VAL A 117 19.36 12.59 7.69
N GLN A 118 18.93 13.20 8.79
CA GLN A 118 19.59 13.01 10.10
C GLN A 118 19.80 11.53 10.50
N VAL A 119 19.00 10.64 9.91
CA VAL A 119 18.99 9.19 10.11
C VAL A 119 19.89 8.37 9.16
N GLY A 120 20.52 8.97 8.14
CA GLY A 120 21.26 8.20 7.16
C GLY A 120 22.13 8.98 6.17
N THR A 121 22.88 8.21 5.38
CA THR A 121 23.66 8.71 4.23
C THR A 121 23.18 8.00 2.96
N TRP A 122 23.26 8.67 1.82
CA TRP A 122 22.91 8.08 0.54
C TRP A 122 24.00 7.10 0.08
N CYS A 123 23.58 5.93 -0.41
CA CYS A 123 24.47 4.88 -0.90
C CYS A 123 24.08 4.49 -2.32
N ASP A 124 25.05 4.53 -3.23
CA ASP A 124 24.94 3.97 -4.59
C ASP A 124 25.45 2.52 -4.62
N ARG A 125 25.35 1.88 -5.80
CA ARG A 125 25.79 0.49 -5.99
C ARG A 125 27.30 0.30 -5.87
N PRO A 126 28.18 1.13 -6.46
CA PRO A 126 29.63 0.99 -6.27
C PRO A 126 30.05 1.08 -4.80
N THR A 127 29.44 1.99 -4.02
CA THR A 127 29.69 2.08 -2.58
C THR A 127 29.18 0.84 -1.84
N LEU A 128 28.07 0.26 -2.30
CA LEU A 128 27.47 -0.93 -1.70
C LEU A 128 28.33 -2.19 -1.83
N GLU A 129 29.03 -2.36 -2.96
CA GLU A 129 29.89 -3.54 -3.24
C GLU A 129 31.02 -3.71 -2.19
N GLY A 130 31.47 -2.61 -1.58
CA GLY A 130 32.49 -2.62 -0.54
C GLY A 130 31.96 -2.90 0.88
N LEU A 131 30.63 -3.05 1.06
CA LEU A 131 30.00 -3.11 2.38
C LEU A 131 29.37 -4.48 2.65
N SER A 132 29.59 -4.99 3.87
CA SER A 132 28.83 -6.14 4.37
C SER A 132 27.46 -5.69 4.88
N PHE A 133 26.41 -6.50 4.70
CA PHE A 133 25.07 -6.19 5.19
C PHE A 133 24.86 -6.65 6.64
N THR A 134 24.26 -5.79 7.48
CA THR A 134 23.81 -6.19 8.83
C THR A 134 22.79 -7.32 8.77
N ASN A 135 21.95 -7.35 7.74
CA ASN A 135 21.10 -8.49 7.41
C ASN A 135 21.36 -8.93 5.97
N PRO A 136 22.07 -10.06 5.75
CA PRO A 136 22.41 -10.55 4.41
C PRO A 136 21.20 -10.74 3.50
N SER A 137 20.02 -11.03 4.06
CA SER A 137 18.81 -11.23 3.26
C SER A 137 18.19 -9.94 2.71
N HIS A 138 18.74 -8.77 3.04
CA HIS A 138 18.36 -7.48 2.46
C HIS A 138 19.18 -7.14 1.22
N GLN A 139 20.35 -7.77 1.03
CA GLN A 139 21.31 -7.40 -0.01
C GLN A 139 20.70 -7.45 -1.41
N SER A 140 20.18 -8.61 -1.82
CA SER A 140 19.58 -8.77 -3.14
C SER A 140 18.39 -7.85 -3.38
N ILE A 141 17.64 -7.48 -2.33
CA ILE A 141 16.51 -6.56 -2.45
C ILE A 141 17.04 -5.16 -2.76
N VAL A 142 18.02 -4.68 -2.00
CA VAL A 142 18.61 -3.35 -2.20
C VAL A 142 19.31 -3.24 -3.55
N GLU A 143 20.11 -4.24 -3.91
CA GLU A 143 20.81 -4.29 -5.20
C GLU A 143 19.83 -4.25 -6.38
N ASN A 144 18.74 -5.03 -6.32
CA ASN A 144 17.72 -5.01 -7.37
C ASN A 144 17.12 -3.61 -7.55
N TYR A 145 16.83 -2.89 -6.47
CA TYR A 145 16.30 -1.52 -6.57
C TYR A 145 17.32 -0.53 -7.12
N LEU A 146 18.60 -0.66 -6.76
CA LEU A 146 19.65 0.17 -7.34
C LEU A 146 19.81 -0.07 -8.85
N ILE A 147 19.78 -1.34 -9.29
CA ILE A 147 19.80 -1.71 -10.71
C ILE A 147 18.58 -1.16 -11.45
N GLU A 148 17.40 -1.22 -10.84
CA GLU A 148 16.18 -0.65 -11.41
C GLU A 148 16.31 0.87 -11.60
N LEU A 149 16.84 1.59 -10.60
CA LEU A 149 17.06 3.03 -10.66
C LEU A 149 18.12 3.41 -11.71
N GLU A 150 19.26 2.69 -11.76
CA GLU A 150 20.33 2.95 -12.73
C GLU A 150 19.88 2.76 -14.18
N ASN A 151 19.03 1.75 -14.42
CA ASN A 151 18.54 1.43 -15.76
C ASN A 151 17.23 2.16 -16.10
N GLU A 152 16.71 3.00 -15.20
CA GLU A 152 15.38 3.63 -15.29
C GLU A 152 14.28 2.61 -15.65
N SER A 153 14.41 1.41 -15.11
CA SER A 153 13.58 0.25 -15.49
C SER A 153 12.56 -0.05 -14.40
N THR A 154 11.36 -0.47 -14.83
CA THR A 154 10.27 -0.86 -13.94
C THR A 154 9.85 -2.30 -14.27
N PRO A 155 9.76 -3.20 -13.28
CA PRO A 155 9.24 -4.55 -13.49
C PRO A 155 7.85 -4.53 -14.14
N PRO A 156 7.56 -5.43 -15.10
CA PRO A 156 6.32 -5.39 -15.91
C PRO A 156 5.02 -5.37 -15.11
N TYR A 157 4.99 -6.04 -13.95
CA TYR A 157 3.81 -6.15 -13.10
C TYR A 157 3.79 -5.16 -11.92
N ARG A 158 4.73 -4.20 -11.86
CA ARG A 158 4.68 -3.17 -10.82
C ARG A 158 3.49 -2.25 -11.10
N PRO A 159 2.48 -2.18 -10.21
CA PRO A 159 1.34 -1.29 -10.41
C PRO A 159 1.81 0.17 -10.34
N ALA A 160 1.04 1.07 -10.95
CA ALA A 160 1.41 2.48 -11.06
C ALA A 160 1.69 3.14 -9.70
N TRP A 161 0.85 2.87 -8.69
CA TRP A 161 1.03 3.39 -7.31
C TRP A 161 2.24 2.85 -6.55
N ALA A 162 2.97 1.89 -7.12
CA ALA A 162 4.23 1.42 -6.58
C ALA A 162 5.45 2.02 -7.29
N ARG A 163 5.25 2.98 -8.22
CA ARG A 163 6.30 3.64 -9.00
C ARG A 163 6.56 5.04 -8.46
N LEU A 164 7.82 5.49 -8.59
CA LEU A 164 8.22 6.85 -8.20
C LEU A 164 7.41 7.90 -8.97
N GLY A 165 7.00 8.96 -8.28
CA GLY A 165 6.31 10.10 -8.86
C GLY A 165 4.81 9.90 -9.09
N TRP A 166 4.28 8.68 -8.97
CA TRP A 166 2.86 8.39 -9.19
C TRP A 166 1.94 9.24 -8.31
N PHE A 167 2.28 9.41 -7.02
CA PHE A 167 1.41 10.18 -6.13
C PHE A 167 1.34 11.65 -6.53
N ARG A 168 2.46 12.24 -7.00
CA ARG A 168 2.50 13.61 -7.51
C ARG A 168 1.63 13.74 -8.75
N GLU A 169 1.75 12.80 -9.69
CA GLU A 169 0.96 12.76 -10.92
C GLU A 169 -0.54 12.67 -10.61
N VAL A 170 -0.94 11.73 -9.73
CA VAL A 170 -2.34 11.53 -9.35
C VAL A 170 -2.88 12.71 -8.54
N SER A 171 -2.08 13.32 -7.66
CA SER A 171 -2.50 14.52 -6.93
C SER A 171 -2.83 15.66 -7.89
N ALA A 172 -1.96 15.91 -8.88
CA ALA A 172 -2.22 16.92 -9.92
C ALA A 172 -3.47 16.60 -10.75
N TRP A 173 -3.70 15.31 -11.07
CA TRP A 173 -4.92 14.90 -11.75
C TRP A 173 -6.17 15.16 -10.91
N ILE A 174 -6.14 14.82 -9.61
CA ILE A 174 -7.24 15.09 -8.67
C ILE A 174 -7.50 16.59 -8.59
N GLU A 175 -6.46 17.41 -8.39
CA GLU A 175 -6.56 18.87 -8.33
C GLU A 175 -7.22 19.46 -9.57
N ALA A 176 -6.83 19.01 -10.77
CA ALA A 176 -7.46 19.42 -12.02
C ALA A 176 -8.95 19.04 -12.08
N GLN A 177 -9.33 17.87 -11.54
CA GLN A 177 -10.75 17.51 -11.45
C GLN A 177 -11.50 18.40 -10.46
N LEU A 178 -10.90 18.72 -9.31
CA LEU A 178 -11.52 19.61 -8.32
C LEU A 178 -11.78 21.00 -8.89
N GLU A 179 -10.85 21.53 -9.68
CA GLU A 179 -11.00 22.82 -10.37
C GLU A 179 -12.20 22.81 -11.32
N ILE A 180 -12.36 21.76 -12.13
CA ILE A 180 -13.52 21.59 -13.05
C ILE A 180 -14.85 21.61 -12.29
N PHE A 181 -14.90 21.01 -11.09
CA PHE A 181 -16.12 20.97 -10.27
C PHE A 181 -16.30 22.21 -9.37
N GLY A 182 -15.34 23.15 -9.37
CA GLY A 182 -15.36 24.30 -8.47
C GLY A 182 -15.19 23.93 -6.99
N TYR A 183 -14.56 22.78 -6.71
CA TYR A 183 -14.29 22.32 -5.34
C TYR A 183 -12.91 22.77 -4.87
N GLN A 184 -12.80 23.05 -3.58
CA GLN A 184 -11.53 23.36 -2.93
C GLN A 184 -11.14 22.21 -2.01
N GLN A 185 -9.87 21.80 -2.06
CA GLN A 185 -9.32 20.79 -1.15
C GLN A 185 -9.21 21.36 0.27
N ILE A 186 -9.74 20.63 1.25
CA ILE A 186 -9.77 21.04 2.67
C ILE A 186 -8.59 20.45 3.45
N SER A 187 -8.12 19.26 3.07
CA SER A 187 -7.04 18.55 3.75
C SER A 187 -6.12 17.81 2.77
N PRO A 188 -4.89 17.45 3.17
CA PRO A 188 -4.01 16.65 2.33
C PRO A 188 -4.67 15.33 1.90
N ILE A 189 -4.39 14.89 0.68
CA ILE A 189 -4.87 13.61 0.14
C ILE A 189 -4.39 12.45 1.03
N GLN A 190 -5.32 11.58 1.43
CA GLN A 190 -5.07 10.48 2.37
C GLN A 190 -5.13 9.13 1.67
N TYR A 191 -4.21 8.22 2.00
CA TYR A 191 -4.31 6.82 1.56
C TYR A 191 -5.41 6.10 2.33
N VAL A 192 -6.39 5.55 1.61
CA VAL A 192 -7.37 4.62 2.18
C VAL A 192 -6.85 3.18 2.05
N THR A 193 -6.29 2.85 0.89
CA THR A 193 -5.75 1.51 0.62
C THR A 193 -4.71 1.56 -0.50
N SER A 194 -3.62 0.81 -0.34
CA SER A 194 -2.65 0.52 -1.41
C SER A 194 -2.40 -0.99 -1.41
N ARG A 195 -2.87 -1.70 -2.46
CA ARG A 195 -2.82 -3.17 -2.57
C ARG A 195 -2.34 -3.58 -3.96
N SER A 196 -2.19 -4.87 -4.21
CA SER A 196 -1.76 -5.39 -5.52
C SER A 196 -2.76 -5.17 -6.66
N ILE A 197 -4.04 -4.94 -6.35
CA ILE A 197 -5.12 -4.85 -7.36
C ILE A 197 -5.82 -3.49 -7.39
N SER A 198 -5.48 -2.55 -6.52
CA SER A 198 -5.96 -1.17 -6.58
C SER A 198 -5.26 -0.29 -5.56
N CYS A 199 -5.25 1.01 -5.83
CA CYS A 199 -5.01 2.04 -4.85
C CYS A 199 -6.24 2.95 -4.72
N ILE A 200 -6.58 3.31 -3.48
CA ILE A 200 -7.68 4.20 -3.14
C ILE A 200 -7.14 5.35 -2.29
N LEU A 201 -7.41 6.58 -2.74
CA LEU A 201 -7.10 7.81 -2.01
C LEU A 201 -8.41 8.51 -1.63
N LYS A 202 -8.39 9.27 -0.55
CA LYS A 202 -9.49 10.11 -0.09
C LYS A 202 -9.06 11.57 -0.11
N VAL A 203 -9.94 12.43 -0.59
CA VAL A 203 -9.76 13.88 -0.54
C VAL A 203 -11.00 14.52 0.09
N GLU A 204 -10.78 15.35 1.09
CA GLU A 204 -11.86 16.16 1.68
C GLU A 204 -11.95 17.47 0.91
N THR A 205 -13.16 17.84 0.47
CA THR A 205 -13.37 19.04 -0.36
C THR A 205 -14.58 19.84 0.12
N THR A 206 -14.72 21.08 -0.34
CA THR A 206 -15.92 21.90 -0.11
C THR A 206 -17.20 21.29 -0.72
N GLY A 207 -17.07 20.39 -1.70
CA GLY A 207 -18.17 19.62 -2.30
C GLY A 207 -18.48 18.30 -1.58
N GLY A 208 -17.81 18.01 -0.46
CA GLY A 208 -17.88 16.74 0.26
C GLY A 208 -16.64 15.87 0.09
N THR A 209 -16.67 14.68 0.68
CA THR A 209 -15.58 13.72 0.58
C THR A 209 -15.61 13.00 -0.77
N LEU A 210 -14.47 12.95 -1.45
CA LEU A 210 -14.30 12.21 -2.70
C LEU A 210 -13.29 11.07 -2.54
N PHE A 211 -13.45 10.04 -3.37
CA PHE A 211 -12.56 8.90 -3.42
C PHE A 211 -11.98 8.74 -4.82
N PHE A 212 -10.66 8.75 -4.90
CA PHE A 212 -9.93 8.35 -6.08
C PHE A 212 -9.67 6.85 -6.02
N LYS A 213 -9.83 6.15 -7.13
CA LYS A 213 -9.40 4.75 -7.28
C LYS A 213 -8.66 4.56 -8.59
N GLU A 214 -7.51 3.91 -8.50
CA GLU A 214 -6.75 3.42 -9.65
C GLU A 214 -6.63 1.90 -9.62
N ILE A 215 -6.72 1.32 -10.82
CA ILE A 215 -6.72 -0.11 -11.08
C ILE A 215 -5.45 -0.43 -11.91
N PRO A 216 -4.81 -1.60 -11.73
CA PRO A 216 -3.55 -1.84 -12.40
C PRO A 216 -3.76 -2.02 -13.90
N THR A 217 -3.03 -1.22 -14.71
CA THR A 217 -2.98 -1.37 -16.17
C THR A 217 -2.16 -2.59 -16.60
N CYS A 218 -1.24 -3.06 -15.75
CA CYS A 218 -0.39 -4.22 -16.00
C CYS A 218 -1.10 -5.58 -15.85
N LEU A 219 -2.37 -5.60 -15.41
CA LEU A 219 -3.16 -6.83 -15.28
C LEU A 219 -4.37 -6.79 -16.23
N PRO A 220 -4.55 -7.79 -17.12
CA PRO A 220 -5.60 -7.75 -18.14
C PRO A 220 -7.02 -7.85 -17.54
N LEU A 221 -7.16 -8.41 -16.33
CA LEU A 221 -8.45 -8.73 -15.73
C LEU A 221 -9.30 -7.48 -15.43
N PHE A 222 -8.67 -6.32 -15.21
CA PHE A 222 -9.35 -5.12 -14.70
C PHE A 222 -9.33 -3.93 -15.67
N CYS A 223 -9.02 -4.16 -16.94
CA CYS A 223 -8.70 -3.10 -17.92
C CYS A 223 -9.79 -2.05 -18.15
N ASN A 224 -11.04 -2.25 -17.72
CA ASN A 224 -12.13 -1.30 -17.94
C ASN A 224 -13.06 -1.10 -16.73
N GLU A 225 -12.55 -1.29 -15.51
CA GLU A 225 -13.36 -1.09 -14.30
C GLU A 225 -14.02 0.31 -14.22
N PRO A 226 -13.35 1.44 -14.52
CA PRO A 226 -14.00 2.76 -14.47
C PRO A 226 -15.20 2.91 -15.40
N ARG A 227 -15.10 2.42 -16.64
CA ARG A 227 -16.17 2.51 -17.65
C ARG A 227 -17.36 1.64 -17.29
N VAL A 228 -17.11 0.38 -16.92
CA VAL A 228 -18.16 -0.55 -16.48
C VAL A 228 -18.85 -0.01 -15.23
N THR A 229 -18.09 0.52 -14.27
CA THR A 229 -18.65 1.11 -13.04
C THR A 229 -19.51 2.34 -13.36
N GLN A 230 -19.07 3.22 -14.27
CA GLN A 230 -19.86 4.36 -14.72
C GLN A 230 -21.17 3.92 -15.41
N ALA A 231 -21.12 2.90 -16.26
CA ALA A 231 -22.31 2.36 -16.91
C ALA A 231 -23.29 1.75 -15.89
N LEU A 232 -22.79 0.98 -14.92
CA LEU A 232 -23.60 0.42 -13.84
C LEU A 232 -24.17 1.50 -12.91
N ALA A 233 -23.40 2.54 -12.59
CA ALA A 233 -23.87 3.65 -11.77
C ALA A 233 -25.03 4.43 -12.43
N ARG A 234 -25.04 4.53 -13.76
CA ARG A 234 -26.18 5.12 -14.51
C ARG A 234 -27.43 4.24 -14.45
N LEU A 235 -27.26 2.91 -14.43
CA LEU A 235 -28.37 1.96 -14.36
C LEU A 235 -28.93 1.82 -12.94
N PHE A 236 -28.07 1.90 -11.92
CA PHE A 236 -28.41 1.67 -10.52
C PHE A 236 -27.85 2.79 -9.62
N PRO A 237 -28.29 4.06 -9.81
CA PRO A 237 -27.69 5.22 -9.13
C PRO A 237 -27.86 5.21 -7.60
N GLN A 238 -28.81 4.42 -7.08
CA GLN A 238 -29.01 4.25 -5.63
C GLN A 238 -28.13 3.15 -5.00
N HIS A 239 -27.41 2.37 -5.82
CA HIS A 239 -26.69 1.17 -5.37
C HIS A 239 -25.19 1.18 -5.73
N LEU A 240 -24.74 2.18 -6.47
CA LEU A 240 -23.34 2.37 -6.85
C LEU A 240 -22.90 3.81 -6.57
N PRO A 241 -21.58 4.03 -6.35
CA PRO A 241 -21.03 5.36 -6.19
C PRO A 241 -21.27 6.23 -7.42
N THR A 242 -21.53 7.51 -7.19
CA THR A 242 -21.59 8.49 -8.28
C THR A 242 -20.18 8.72 -8.82
N ILE A 243 -19.99 8.43 -10.11
CA ILE A 243 -18.72 8.66 -10.81
C ILE A 243 -18.67 10.12 -11.27
N LEU A 244 -17.70 10.87 -10.76
CA LEU A 244 -17.48 12.27 -11.11
C LEU A 244 -16.59 12.39 -12.35
N SER A 245 -15.51 11.62 -12.39
CA SER A 245 -14.57 11.63 -13.52
C SER A 245 -13.91 10.26 -13.71
N ILE A 246 -13.47 9.99 -14.94
CA ILE A 246 -12.72 8.79 -15.31
C ILE A 246 -11.53 9.16 -16.18
N ASP A 247 -10.41 8.49 -15.95
CA ASP A 247 -9.29 8.43 -16.90
C ASP A 247 -9.22 6.99 -17.40
N SER A 248 -9.70 6.76 -18.62
CA SER A 248 -9.74 5.43 -19.21
C SER A 248 -8.35 4.92 -19.60
N GLN A 249 -7.37 5.80 -19.84
CA GLN A 249 -6.02 5.39 -20.23
C GLN A 249 -5.25 4.83 -19.04
N HIS A 250 -5.42 5.43 -17.86
CA HIS A 250 -4.75 5.03 -16.63
C HIS A 250 -5.63 4.17 -15.70
N HIS A 251 -6.83 3.80 -16.14
CA HIS A 251 -7.84 3.09 -15.34
C HIS A 251 -8.14 3.78 -13.99
N ARG A 252 -8.31 5.10 -14.02
CA ARG A 252 -8.63 5.90 -12.83
C ARG A 252 -10.10 6.28 -12.80
N MET A 253 -10.63 6.43 -11.61
CA MET A 253 -11.92 7.07 -11.39
C MET A 253 -11.93 7.91 -10.12
N LEU A 254 -12.68 9.01 -10.16
CA LEU A 254 -13.01 9.84 -9.01
C LEU A 254 -14.49 9.68 -8.71
N THR A 255 -14.83 9.38 -7.47
CA THR A 255 -16.21 9.14 -7.04
C THR A 255 -16.59 10.03 -5.88
N ALA A 256 -17.89 10.35 -5.76
CA ALA A 256 -18.42 10.89 -4.52
C ALA A 256 -18.37 9.84 -3.40
N ASP A 257 -18.46 10.29 -2.15
CA ASP A 257 -18.69 9.41 -1.01
C ASP A 257 -19.98 8.59 -1.21
N PHE A 258 -19.89 7.30 -0.88
CA PHE A 258 -20.99 6.34 -0.96
C PHE A 258 -21.28 5.67 0.40
N GLY A 259 -20.82 6.31 1.48
CA GLY A 259 -21.09 5.91 2.85
C GLY A 259 -20.05 4.96 3.44
N LYS A 260 -20.28 4.60 4.71
CA LYS A 260 -19.31 3.83 5.50
C LYS A 260 -19.40 2.34 5.18
N PRO A 261 -18.26 1.65 4.99
CA PRO A 261 -18.25 0.19 4.90
C PRO A 261 -18.83 -0.43 6.17
N LEU A 262 -19.75 -1.39 6.02
CA LEU A 262 -20.39 -2.06 7.16
C LEU A 262 -19.42 -2.93 7.98
N GLY A 263 -18.31 -3.34 7.36
CA GLY A 263 -17.25 -4.12 8.00
C GLY A 263 -17.70 -5.49 8.51
N ASN A 264 -16.84 -6.13 9.31
CA ASN A 264 -17.07 -7.49 9.80
C ASN A 264 -18.14 -7.57 10.91
N GLN A 265 -18.60 -6.43 11.44
CA GLN A 265 -19.58 -6.38 12.54
C GLN A 265 -21.03 -6.32 12.04
N ALA A 266 -21.26 -6.31 10.72
CA ALA A 266 -22.60 -6.33 10.15
C ALA A 266 -23.39 -7.57 10.62
N SER A 267 -24.64 -7.35 11.04
CA SER A 267 -25.55 -8.42 11.47
C SER A 267 -25.84 -9.41 10.34
N SER A 268 -26.20 -10.65 10.69
CA SER A 268 -26.57 -11.67 9.70
C SER A 268 -27.72 -11.21 8.79
N LYS A 269 -28.72 -10.54 9.36
CA LYS A 269 -29.85 -9.96 8.61
C LYS A 269 -29.37 -8.92 7.59
N MET A 270 -28.52 -7.98 8.00
CA MET A 270 -27.97 -6.96 7.11
C MET A 270 -27.16 -7.59 5.96
N ARG A 271 -26.35 -8.62 6.26
CA ARG A 271 -25.61 -9.37 5.23
C ARG A 271 -26.54 -10.03 4.22
N GLN A 272 -27.63 -10.66 4.67
CA GLN A 272 -28.63 -11.26 3.79
C GLN A 272 -29.28 -10.22 2.87
N GLU A 273 -29.60 -9.05 3.40
CA GLU A 273 -30.18 -7.94 2.63
C GLU A 273 -29.21 -7.45 1.53
N ILE A 274 -27.94 -7.28 1.86
CA ILE A 274 -26.90 -6.89 0.87
C ILE A 274 -26.73 -7.95 -0.21
N HIS A 275 -26.66 -9.23 0.16
CA HIS A 275 -26.54 -10.31 -0.83
C HIS A 275 -27.77 -10.36 -1.75
N ARG A 276 -28.97 -10.15 -1.21
CA ARG A 276 -30.20 -10.07 -2.02
C ARG A 276 -30.15 -8.88 -2.97
N LEU A 277 -29.77 -7.71 -2.50
CA LEU A 277 -29.64 -6.51 -3.32
C LEU A 277 -28.58 -6.69 -4.42
N PHE A 278 -27.43 -7.24 -4.07
CA PHE A 278 -26.36 -7.53 -5.03
C PHE A 278 -26.83 -8.51 -6.11
N ALA A 279 -27.54 -9.58 -5.74
CA ALA A 279 -28.12 -10.52 -6.69
C ALA A 279 -29.16 -9.86 -7.60
N GLN A 280 -30.00 -8.96 -7.07
CA GLN A 280 -30.96 -8.19 -7.87
C GLN A 280 -30.26 -7.31 -8.91
N VAL A 281 -29.22 -6.59 -8.51
CA VAL A 281 -28.38 -5.78 -9.43
C VAL A 281 -27.75 -6.67 -10.50
N GLN A 282 -27.19 -7.82 -10.14
CA GLN A 282 -26.62 -8.77 -11.11
C GLN A 282 -27.66 -9.27 -12.11
N ILE A 283 -28.83 -9.71 -11.64
CA ILE A 283 -29.93 -10.20 -12.50
C ILE A 283 -30.43 -9.10 -13.44
N GLN A 284 -30.63 -7.88 -12.92
CA GLN A 284 -31.09 -6.76 -13.73
C GLN A 284 -30.04 -6.33 -14.77
N SER A 285 -28.75 -6.45 -14.44
CA SER A 285 -27.65 -6.14 -15.34
C SER A 285 -27.60 -7.07 -16.57
N ILE A 286 -28.18 -8.27 -16.51
CA ILE A 286 -28.21 -9.22 -17.65
C ILE A 286 -28.81 -8.57 -18.90
N LYS A 287 -29.85 -7.73 -18.72
CA LYS A 287 -30.51 -7.01 -19.82
C LYS A 287 -29.61 -5.98 -20.51
N HIS A 288 -28.45 -5.71 -19.92
CA HIS A 288 -27.48 -4.73 -20.38
C HIS A 288 -26.11 -5.36 -20.68
N CYS A 289 -26.00 -6.70 -20.69
CA CYS A 289 -24.75 -7.42 -20.91
C CYS A 289 -24.01 -6.95 -22.17
N ASP A 290 -24.68 -6.87 -23.32
CA ASP A 290 -24.04 -6.45 -24.58
C ASP A 290 -23.44 -5.04 -24.47
N ARG A 291 -24.19 -4.12 -23.85
CA ARG A 291 -23.71 -2.76 -23.58
C ARG A 291 -22.48 -2.79 -22.67
N LEU A 292 -22.54 -3.52 -21.56
CA LEU A 292 -21.43 -3.60 -20.59
C LEU A 292 -20.19 -4.27 -21.20
N LEU A 293 -20.36 -5.26 -22.08
CA LEU A 293 -19.28 -5.89 -22.83
C LEU A 293 -18.64 -4.93 -23.84
N ASN A 294 -19.41 -4.03 -24.45
CA ASN A 294 -18.87 -2.98 -25.32
C ASN A 294 -18.04 -1.95 -24.53
N GLU A 295 -18.50 -1.57 -23.34
CA GLU A 295 -17.73 -0.72 -22.43
C GLU A 295 -16.42 -1.40 -21.98
N TYR A 296 -16.43 -2.74 -21.89
CA TYR A 296 -15.26 -3.55 -21.54
C TYR A 296 -14.33 -3.84 -22.72
N SER A 297 -14.82 -3.86 -23.97
CA SER A 297 -14.05 -4.29 -25.15
C SER A 297 -13.43 -3.15 -25.96
N SER A 298 -13.80 -1.89 -25.69
CA SER A 298 -13.46 -0.72 -26.51
C SER A 298 -11.97 -0.31 -26.52
N LEU A 299 -11.08 -1.12 -25.94
CA LEU A 299 -9.62 -0.99 -26.04
C LEU A 299 -8.93 -2.21 -26.69
N PHE A 300 -9.60 -3.36 -26.83
CA PHE A 300 -9.00 -4.55 -27.46
C PHE A 300 -8.84 -4.42 -28.98
N PHE A 301 -9.63 -3.55 -29.63
CA PHE A 301 -9.55 -3.31 -31.07
C PHE A 301 -8.57 -2.21 -31.50
N ALA A 302 -8.01 -1.45 -30.54
CA ALA A 302 -7.09 -0.35 -30.86
C ALA A 302 -5.60 -0.75 -30.90
N ILE A 303 -5.26 -2.01 -30.58
CA ILE A 303 -3.86 -2.54 -30.61
C ILE A 303 -3.69 -3.56 -31.76
N SER A 304 -4.59 -3.55 -32.73
CA SER A 304 -4.60 -4.51 -33.85
C SER A 304 -4.52 -3.84 -35.23
N HIS A 305 -3.92 -2.64 -35.34
CA HIS A 305 -3.56 -2.01 -36.61
C HIS A 305 -2.19 -1.33 -36.47
#